data_AF-A0A953Q6G7-F1
#
_entry.id   AF-A0A953Q6G7-F1
#
_cell.length_a   1.000
_cell.length_b   1.000
_cell.length_c   1.000
_cell.angle_alpha   90.00
_cell.angle_beta   90.00
_cell.angle_gamma   90.00
#
_symmetry.space_group_name_H-M   'P 1'
#
loop_
_entity.id
_entity.type
_entity.pdbx_description
1 polymer ?
#
loop_
_entity_poly.entity_id
_entity_poly.type
_entity_poly.pdbx_seq_one_letter_code
_entity_poly.pdbx_strand_id
1 'polypeptide(L)'
;MAMQQHIDSGCRKCSDTLRTWQGVLSIADAEATFAPPDDAVHVVRSQFAAIGPIVSRGVRLVFDSMLQPVTAGIRGSVTARQFLFETNDYYIDLRLEPRAEPTRAHLVGQVLNRAGTDRVAQGVAVRLQEGRLPVAQTSTNEFGEFQFEFEAAGGLCLSISRDEVNEVVLPLYGVQAKPLIRKDLD
;
A
#
# COMPACT_ATOMS: atom_id res chain seq x y z
N MET A 1 40.00 24.73 -25.58
CA MET A 1 40.86 23.53 -25.83
C MET A 1 41.82 23.20 -24.68
N ALA A 2 41.97 24.05 -23.64
CA ALA A 2 42.89 23.80 -22.52
C ALA A 2 42.57 22.52 -21.70
N MET A 3 41.28 22.18 -21.52
CA MET A 3 40.87 20.98 -20.77
C MET A 3 41.23 19.69 -21.52
N GLN A 4 40.98 19.63 -22.83
CA GLN A 4 41.28 18.44 -23.64
C GLN A 4 42.79 18.20 -23.71
N GLN A 5 43.56 19.25 -23.97
CA GLN A 5 45.03 19.17 -23.96
C GLN A 5 45.59 18.70 -22.59
N HIS A 6 45.00 19.15 -21.48
CA HIS A 6 45.41 18.70 -20.14
C HIS A 6 45.13 17.21 -19.91
N ILE A 7 44.01 16.70 -20.42
CA ILE A 7 43.68 15.27 -20.35
C ILE A 7 44.60 14.46 -21.26
N ASP A 8 44.83 14.93 -22.48
CA ASP A 8 45.74 14.30 -23.46
C ASP A 8 47.20 14.32 -22.99
N SER A 9 47.58 15.29 -22.15
CA SER A 9 48.90 15.36 -21.51
C SER A 9 49.13 14.31 -20.41
N GLY A 10 48.12 13.51 -20.06
CA GLY A 10 48.27 12.33 -19.19
C GLY A 10 47.95 12.55 -17.71
N CYS A 11 47.19 13.58 -17.35
CA CYS A 11 46.74 13.77 -15.97
C CYS A 11 45.75 12.68 -15.53
N ARG A 12 46.23 11.70 -14.75
CA ARG A 12 45.45 10.55 -14.25
C ARG A 12 44.15 10.96 -13.53
N LYS A 13 44.21 11.94 -12.63
CA LYS A 13 43.03 12.39 -11.87
C LYS A 13 41.91 12.89 -12.78
N CYS A 14 42.27 13.67 -13.81
CA CYS A 14 41.31 14.24 -14.74
C CYS A 14 40.79 13.19 -15.73
N SER A 15 41.64 12.27 -16.20
CA SER A 15 41.20 11.16 -17.06
C SER A 15 40.28 10.19 -16.33
N ASP A 16 40.54 9.88 -15.07
CA ASP A 16 39.70 8.99 -14.27
C ASP A 16 38.35 9.64 -13.99
N THR A 17 38.34 10.93 -13.64
CA THR A 17 37.09 11.69 -13.46
C THR A 17 36.27 11.71 -14.75
N LEU A 18 36.89 11.98 -15.90
CA LEU A 18 36.19 11.98 -17.19
C LEU A 18 35.62 10.59 -17.51
N ARG A 19 36.38 9.51 -17.27
CA ARG A 19 35.93 8.13 -17.49
C ARG A 19 34.70 7.81 -16.63
N THR A 20 34.68 8.23 -15.37
CA THR A 20 33.51 8.06 -14.49
C THR A 20 32.28 8.77 -15.06
N TRP A 21 32.42 10.03 -15.49
CA TRP A 21 31.30 10.79 -16.07
C TRP A 21 30.81 10.23 -17.39
N GLN A 22 31.72 9.72 -18.24
CA GLN A 22 31.35 9.01 -19.47
C GLN A 22 30.55 7.74 -19.16
N GLY A 23 30.91 6.99 -18.12
CA GLY A 23 30.15 5.85 -17.65
C GLY A 23 28.74 6.23 -17.19
N VAL A 24 28.61 7.30 -16.41
CA VAL A 24 27.31 7.82 -15.96
C VAL A 24 26.43 8.23 -17.14
N LEU A 25 26.98 8.95 -18.13
CA LEU A 25 26.25 9.34 -19.32
C LEU A 25 25.79 8.12 -20.14
N SER A 26 26.65 7.12 -20.31
CA SER A 26 26.29 5.89 -21.02
C SER A 26 25.16 5.11 -20.34
N ILE A 27 25.10 5.12 -19.00
CA ILE A 27 24.01 4.47 -18.25
C ILE A 27 22.72 5.29 -18.41
N ALA A 28 22.80 6.63 -18.30
CA ALA A 28 21.66 7.51 -18.45
C ALA A 28 21.03 7.44 -19.85
N ASP A 29 21.84 7.33 -20.91
CA ASP A 29 21.35 7.14 -22.28
C ASP A 29 20.62 5.80 -22.45
N ALA A 30 21.06 4.76 -21.71
CA ALA A 30 20.41 3.45 -21.70
C ALA A 30 19.15 3.40 -20.82
N GLU A 31 18.93 4.39 -19.94
CA GLU A 31 17.79 4.44 -18.99
C GLU A 31 16.44 4.29 -19.70
N ALA A 32 16.29 4.93 -20.86
CA ALA A 32 15.08 4.85 -21.68
C ALA A 32 14.74 3.42 -22.14
N THR A 33 15.72 2.52 -22.16
CA THR A 33 15.55 1.10 -22.54
C THR A 33 15.01 0.25 -21.38
N PHE A 34 15.12 0.72 -20.14
CA PHE A 34 14.54 0.07 -18.96
C PHE A 34 13.07 0.43 -18.73
N ALA A 35 12.56 1.45 -19.43
CA ALA A 35 11.14 1.75 -19.41
C ALA A 35 10.37 0.60 -20.09
N PRO A 36 9.44 -0.07 -19.37
CA PRO A 36 8.62 -1.10 -19.98
C PRO A 36 7.77 -0.50 -21.10
N PRO A 37 7.50 -1.24 -22.19
CA PRO A 37 6.59 -0.80 -23.25
C PRO A 37 5.21 -0.41 -22.69
N ASP A 38 4.63 0.68 -23.20
CA ASP A 38 3.35 1.21 -22.70
C ASP A 38 2.21 0.19 -22.81
N ASP A 39 2.18 -0.60 -23.88
CA ASP A 39 1.19 -1.66 -24.11
C ASP A 39 1.28 -2.75 -23.04
N ALA A 40 2.49 -3.16 -22.64
CA ALA A 40 2.69 -4.10 -21.55
C ALA A 40 2.16 -3.53 -20.22
N VAL A 41 2.41 -2.26 -19.93
CA VAL A 41 1.86 -1.58 -18.75
C VAL A 41 0.33 -1.51 -18.80
N HIS A 42 -0.25 -1.20 -19.96
CA HIS A 42 -1.69 -1.15 -20.18
C HIS A 42 -2.36 -2.51 -19.97
N VAL A 43 -1.78 -3.59 -20.51
CA VAL A 43 -2.28 -4.96 -20.33
C VAL A 43 -2.27 -5.32 -18.84
N VAL A 44 -1.15 -5.10 -18.14
CA VAL A 44 -1.05 -5.40 -16.70
C VAL A 44 -2.04 -4.56 -15.90
N ARG A 45 -2.20 -3.26 -16.19
CA ARG A 45 -3.22 -2.41 -15.55
C ARG A 45 -4.63 -2.94 -15.77
N SER A 46 -4.96 -3.40 -16.98
CA SER A 46 -6.29 -3.92 -17.29
C SER A 46 -6.58 -5.24 -16.55
N GLN A 47 -5.61 -6.14 -16.49
CA GLN A 47 -5.73 -7.41 -15.75
C GLN A 47 -5.81 -7.15 -14.25
N PHE A 48 -5.01 -6.21 -13.73
CA PHE A 48 -5.06 -5.82 -12.33
C PHE A 48 -6.39 -5.13 -11.97
N ALA A 49 -7.00 -4.37 -12.86
CA ALA A 49 -8.33 -3.81 -12.65
C ALA A 49 -9.43 -4.89 -12.63
N ALA A 50 -9.24 -6.00 -13.35
CA ALA A 50 -10.20 -7.12 -13.40
C ALA A 50 -10.06 -8.09 -12.21
N ILE A 51 -8.85 -8.23 -11.65
CA ILE A 51 -8.53 -9.16 -10.54
C ILE A 51 -8.47 -8.42 -9.20
N GLY A 52 -8.26 -7.10 -9.24
CA GLY A 52 -8.15 -6.26 -8.08
C GLY A 52 -9.45 -6.22 -7.28
N PRO A 53 -9.37 -5.99 -5.96
CA PRO A 53 -10.55 -5.76 -5.14
C PRO A 53 -11.40 -4.67 -5.77
N ILE A 54 -12.72 -4.88 -5.80
CA ILE A 54 -13.68 -3.89 -6.30
C ILE A 54 -13.56 -2.68 -5.39
N VAL A 55 -12.80 -1.66 -5.81
CA VAL A 55 -12.78 -0.39 -5.10
C VAL A 55 -13.99 0.39 -5.60
N SER A 56 -14.92 0.72 -4.70
CA SER A 56 -16.08 1.53 -5.07
C SER A 56 -15.61 2.88 -5.66
N ARG A 57 -16.27 3.34 -6.72
CA ARG A 57 -15.98 4.67 -7.30
C ARG A 57 -16.15 5.74 -6.23
N GLY A 58 -15.21 6.68 -6.15
CA GLY A 58 -15.24 7.76 -5.15
C GLY A 58 -14.49 7.45 -3.85
N VAL A 59 -13.75 6.34 -3.78
CA VAL A 59 -12.82 6.05 -2.68
C VAL A 59 -11.41 6.50 -3.05
N ARG A 60 -10.73 7.17 -2.12
CA ARG A 60 -9.34 7.62 -2.26
C ARG A 60 -8.54 7.22 -1.02
N LEU A 61 -7.40 6.56 -1.21
CA LEU A 61 -6.41 6.37 -0.14
C LEU A 61 -5.66 7.69 0.07
N VAL A 62 -5.81 8.29 1.25
CA VAL A 62 -5.21 9.59 1.61
C VAL A 62 -3.91 9.39 2.39
N PHE A 63 -3.81 8.33 3.18
CA PHE A 63 -2.63 8.03 3.98
C PHE A 63 -2.36 6.53 4.07
N ASP A 64 -1.09 6.16 4.00
CA ASP A 64 -0.58 4.81 4.30
C ASP A 64 0.76 4.95 5.03
N SER A 65 0.85 4.43 6.26
CA SER A 65 2.06 4.57 7.06
C SER A 65 3.27 3.83 6.49
N MET A 66 3.07 2.80 5.65
CA MET A 66 4.18 2.08 5.00
C MET A 66 4.79 2.85 3.82
N LEU A 67 4.09 3.84 3.28
CA LEU A 67 4.61 4.71 2.22
C LEU A 67 5.39 5.91 2.79
N GLN A 68 5.42 6.08 4.11
CA GLN A 68 6.13 7.18 4.75
C GLN A 68 7.63 6.85 4.87
N PRO A 69 8.53 7.80 4.56
CA PRO A 69 9.96 7.61 4.75
C PRO A 69 10.29 7.40 6.22
N VAL A 70 11.00 6.33 6.54
CA VAL A 70 11.48 6.06 7.90
C VAL A 70 12.61 7.02 8.23
N THR A 71 12.52 7.71 9.38
CA THR A 71 13.59 8.59 9.86
C THR A 71 14.91 7.81 10.01
N ALA A 72 16.00 8.37 9.49
CA ALA A 72 17.33 7.77 9.60
C ALA A 72 17.66 7.45 11.07
N GLY A 73 18.11 6.21 11.33
CA GLY A 73 18.47 5.75 12.68
C GLY A 73 17.41 4.93 13.41
N ILE A 74 16.17 4.85 12.90
CA ILE A 74 15.16 3.93 13.42
C ILE A 74 15.45 2.52 12.89
N ARG A 75 15.81 1.59 13.77
CA ARG A 75 15.90 0.15 13.44
C ARG A 75 14.50 -0.45 13.58
N GLY A 76 13.99 -1.05 12.49
CA GLY A 76 12.60 -1.45 12.35
C GLY A 76 12.10 -2.38 13.46
N SER A 77 11.07 -1.93 14.17
CA SER A 77 10.13 -2.83 14.86
C SER A 77 9.00 -3.16 13.88
N VAL A 78 8.32 -4.31 14.03
CA VAL A 78 7.08 -4.56 13.29
C VAL A 78 6.05 -3.57 13.83
N THR A 79 5.80 -2.50 13.09
CA THR A 79 4.86 -1.44 13.48
C THR A 79 3.49 -1.68 12.87
N ALA A 80 2.45 -1.27 13.59
CA ALA A 80 1.10 -1.24 13.03
C ALA A 80 1.06 -0.43 11.74
N ARG A 81 0.35 -0.95 10.74
CA ARG A 81 0.12 -0.24 9.48
C ARG A 81 -1.18 0.53 9.59
N GLN A 82 -1.13 1.82 9.28
CA GLN A 82 -2.29 2.70 9.32
C GLN A 82 -2.68 3.12 7.91
N PHE A 83 -3.98 3.20 7.67
CA PHE A 83 -4.56 3.67 6.42
C PHE A 83 -5.65 4.70 6.71
N LEU A 84 -5.70 5.76 5.92
CA LEU A 84 -6.83 6.68 5.91
C LEU A 84 -7.44 6.69 4.51
N PHE A 85 -8.70 6.29 4.43
CA PHE A 85 -9.50 6.39 3.21
C PHE A 85 -10.47 7.56 3.32
N GLU A 86 -10.65 8.25 2.20
CA GLU A 86 -11.69 9.25 2.00
C GLU A 86 -12.68 8.72 0.98
N THR A 87 -13.96 8.92 1.28
CA THR A 87 -15.09 8.68 0.39
C THR A 87 -15.93 9.95 0.26
N ASN A 88 -17.02 9.90 -0.50
CA ASN A 88 -17.95 11.03 -0.56
C ASN A 88 -18.53 11.36 0.82
N ASP A 89 -18.88 10.34 1.58
CA ASP A 89 -19.66 10.47 2.83
C ASP A 89 -18.83 10.30 4.10
N TYR A 90 -17.73 9.55 4.02
CA TYR A 90 -16.93 9.13 5.17
C TYR A 90 -15.43 9.36 5.02
N TYR A 91 -14.77 9.64 6.15
CA TYR A 91 -13.39 9.24 6.39
C TYR A 91 -13.37 7.90 7.10
N ILE A 92 -12.45 7.01 6.71
CA ILE A 92 -12.32 5.68 7.26
C ILE A 92 -10.86 5.49 7.65
N ASP A 93 -10.59 5.53 8.95
CA ASP A 93 -9.27 5.27 9.53
C ASP A 93 -9.18 3.79 9.91
N LEU A 94 -8.11 3.13 9.47
CA LEU A 94 -7.87 1.71 9.70
C LEU A 94 -6.47 1.52 10.25
N ARG A 95 -6.35 0.65 11.25
CA ARG A 95 -5.08 0.27 11.85
C ARG A 95 -4.97 -1.25 11.94
N LEU A 96 -4.01 -1.80 11.21
CA LEU A 96 -3.66 -3.20 11.23
C LEU A 96 -2.54 -3.42 12.25
N GLU A 97 -2.85 -4.15 13.32
CA GLU A 97 -1.90 -4.44 14.39
C GLU A 97 -1.01 -5.64 14.02
N PRO A 98 0.30 -5.55 14.30
CA PRO A 98 1.22 -6.66 14.09
C PRO A 98 1.09 -7.67 15.23
N ARG A 99 0.91 -8.94 14.90
CA ARG A 99 0.89 -10.02 15.90
C ARG A 99 2.15 -10.87 15.86
N ALA A 100 2.50 -11.44 17.01
CA ALA A 100 3.58 -12.42 17.13
C ALA A 100 3.24 -13.73 16.40
N GLU A 101 1.95 -14.05 16.29
CA GLU A 101 1.44 -15.18 15.53
C GLU A 101 1.32 -14.79 14.04
N PRO A 102 2.04 -15.45 13.13
CA PRO A 102 2.09 -15.07 11.72
C PRO A 102 0.78 -15.36 10.95
N THR A 103 -0.18 -16.05 11.57
CA THR A 103 -1.43 -16.48 10.94
C THR A 103 -2.64 -15.63 11.32
N ARG A 104 -2.59 -14.83 12.40
CA ARG A 104 -3.74 -14.04 12.86
C ARG A 104 -3.45 -12.55 12.76
N ALA A 105 -4.42 -11.81 12.23
CA ALA A 105 -4.39 -10.37 12.09
C ALA A 105 -5.47 -9.71 12.95
N HIS A 106 -5.13 -8.52 13.48
CA HIS A 106 -6.03 -7.67 14.25
C HIS A 106 -6.22 -6.36 13.49
N LEU A 107 -7.47 -5.99 13.25
CA LEU A 107 -7.82 -4.75 12.57
C LEU A 107 -8.74 -3.94 13.47
N VAL A 108 -8.35 -2.71 13.72
CA VAL A 108 -9.18 -1.71 14.38
C VAL A 108 -9.49 -0.64 13.33
N GLY A 109 -10.71 -0.13 13.34
CA GLY A 109 -11.09 0.94 12.43
C GLY A 109 -12.10 1.89 13.02
N GLN A 110 -12.20 3.06 12.42
CA GLN A 110 -13.17 4.09 12.75
C GLN A 110 -13.74 4.70 11.48
N VAL A 111 -15.07 4.87 11.46
CA VAL A 111 -15.81 5.55 10.40
C VAL A 111 -16.26 6.91 10.92
N LEU A 112 -15.95 7.96 10.18
CA LEU A 112 -16.23 9.35 10.54
C LEU A 112 -17.02 10.01 9.41
N ASN A 113 -18.12 10.71 9.74
CA ASN A 113 -18.89 11.46 8.74
C ASN A 113 -18.10 12.68 8.24
N ARG A 114 -18.00 12.83 6.92
CA ARG A 114 -17.24 13.91 6.28
C ARG A 114 -17.93 15.27 6.38
N ALA A 115 -19.26 15.30 6.42
CA ALA A 115 -20.06 16.52 6.44
C ALA A 115 -20.05 17.27 7.80
N GLY A 116 -19.29 16.82 8.80
CA GLY A 116 -19.18 17.50 10.11
C GLY A 116 -20.48 17.57 10.92
N THR A 117 -21.54 16.88 10.48
CA THR A 117 -22.79 16.78 11.23
C THR A 117 -22.60 15.86 12.43
N ASP A 118 -23.08 16.29 13.60
CA ASP A 118 -23.02 15.64 14.92
C ASP A 118 -23.64 14.22 15.00
N ARG A 119 -24.12 13.70 13.87
CA ARG A 119 -24.49 12.29 13.76
C ARG A 119 -23.20 11.50 13.68
N VAL A 120 -22.87 10.76 14.73
CA VAL A 120 -21.77 9.79 14.66
C VAL A 120 -22.13 8.70 13.66
N ALA A 121 -21.14 8.11 12.98
CA ALA A 121 -21.34 6.99 12.07
C ALA A 121 -21.62 5.69 12.85
N GLN A 122 -22.59 5.72 13.77
CA GLN A 122 -23.00 4.60 14.61
C GLN A 122 -23.88 3.61 13.83
N GLY A 123 -23.69 2.32 14.10
CA GLY A 123 -24.49 1.24 13.52
C GLY A 123 -24.25 1.01 12.03
N VAL A 124 -23.17 1.58 11.46
CA VAL A 124 -22.75 1.32 10.09
C VAL A 124 -22.26 -0.12 10.03
N ALA A 125 -22.79 -0.91 9.10
CA ALA A 125 -22.40 -2.30 8.93
C ALA A 125 -21.01 -2.37 8.29
N VAL A 126 -20.17 -3.22 8.85
CA VAL A 126 -18.80 -3.43 8.40
C VAL A 126 -18.60 -4.93 8.18
N ARG A 127 -18.18 -5.35 6.98
CA ARG A 127 -17.87 -6.76 6.71
C ARG A 127 -16.46 -6.92 6.17
N LEU A 128 -15.73 -7.86 6.74
CA LEU A 128 -14.47 -8.35 6.21
C LEU A 128 -14.76 -9.51 5.26
N GLN A 129 -14.18 -9.48 4.07
CA GLN A 129 -14.41 -10.45 3.01
C GLN A 129 -13.12 -10.85 2.31
N GLU A 130 -13.03 -12.09 1.86
CA GLU A 130 -12.00 -12.57 0.93
C GLU A 130 -12.65 -12.70 -0.46
N GLY A 131 -12.38 -11.74 -1.34
CA GLY A 131 -13.15 -11.58 -2.57
C GLY A 131 -14.64 -11.34 -2.28
N ARG A 132 -15.49 -12.35 -2.53
CA ARG A 132 -16.94 -12.30 -2.22
C ARG A 132 -17.35 -13.12 -0.99
N LEU A 133 -16.41 -13.84 -0.39
CA LEU A 133 -16.69 -14.73 0.74
C LEU A 133 -16.67 -13.91 2.04
N PRO A 134 -17.73 -13.92 2.85
CA PRO A 134 -17.73 -13.25 4.14
C PRO A 134 -16.79 -13.98 5.11
N VAL A 135 -15.85 -13.23 5.70
CA VAL A 135 -14.92 -13.72 6.72
C VAL A 135 -15.45 -13.34 8.11
N ALA A 136 -15.85 -12.09 8.29
CA ALA A 136 -16.42 -11.58 9.54
C ALA A 136 -17.32 -10.37 9.28
N GLN A 137 -18.22 -10.07 10.21
CA GLN A 137 -19.10 -8.90 10.15
C GLN A 137 -19.31 -8.30 11.54
N THR A 138 -19.39 -6.98 11.60
CA THR A 138 -19.71 -6.20 12.80
C THR A 138 -20.45 -4.92 12.42
N SER A 139 -20.78 -4.09 13.40
CA SER A 139 -21.26 -2.72 13.17
C SER A 139 -20.48 -1.74 14.05
N THR A 140 -20.38 -0.49 13.60
CA THR A 140 -19.72 0.56 14.37
C THR A 140 -20.47 0.90 15.67
N ASN A 141 -19.71 1.21 16.72
CA ASN A 141 -20.24 1.67 18.00
C ASN A 141 -20.71 3.14 17.95
N GLU A 142 -21.09 3.72 19.10
CA GLU A 142 -21.50 5.12 19.23
C GLU A 142 -20.42 6.15 18.87
N PHE A 143 -19.15 5.73 18.77
CA PHE A 143 -17.99 6.54 18.37
C PHE A 143 -17.55 6.26 16.92
N GLY A 144 -18.29 5.42 16.18
CA GLY A 144 -17.94 5.02 14.82
C GLY A 144 -16.85 3.95 14.74
N GLU A 145 -16.44 3.36 15.86
CA GLU A 145 -15.34 2.40 15.93
C GLU A 145 -15.81 0.95 15.73
N PHE A 146 -14.91 0.12 15.22
CA PHE A 146 -15.10 -1.32 15.07
C PHE A 146 -13.77 -2.06 15.16
N GLN A 147 -13.84 -3.38 15.38
CA GLN A 147 -12.65 -4.23 15.43
C GLN A 147 -12.93 -5.63 14.87
N PHE A 148 -11.88 -6.25 14.33
CA PHE A 148 -11.87 -7.63 13.87
C PHE A 148 -10.60 -8.36 14.31
N GLU A 149 -10.77 -9.64 14.58
CA GLU A 149 -9.69 -10.62 14.68
C GLU A 149 -9.98 -11.74 13.67
N PHE A 150 -9.01 -12.04 12.79
CA PHE A 150 -9.22 -12.95 11.66
C PHE A 150 -7.92 -13.61 11.22
N GLU A 151 -8.02 -14.66 10.40
CA GLU A 151 -6.86 -15.31 9.81
C GLU A 151 -6.29 -14.46 8.66
N ALA A 152 -4.98 -14.25 8.66
CA ALA A 152 -4.25 -13.47 7.68
C ALA A 152 -4.34 -14.15 6.30
N ALA A 153 -4.97 -13.45 5.34
CA ALA A 153 -5.17 -13.94 3.98
C ALA A 153 -4.85 -12.85 2.95
N GLY A 154 -4.54 -13.28 1.72
CA GLY A 154 -4.41 -12.38 0.58
C GLY A 154 -5.78 -11.98 0.02
N GLY A 155 -5.88 -10.81 -0.60
CA GLY A 155 -7.12 -10.40 -1.28
C GLY A 155 -8.29 -10.06 -0.36
N LEU A 156 -8.00 -9.76 0.91
CA LEU A 156 -9.02 -9.29 1.85
C LEU A 156 -9.52 -7.89 1.46
N CYS A 157 -10.81 -7.67 1.68
CA CYS A 157 -11.46 -6.37 1.52
C CYS A 157 -12.45 -6.11 2.65
N LEU A 158 -12.68 -4.82 2.90
CA LEU A 158 -13.59 -4.29 3.88
C LEU A 158 -14.76 -3.67 3.13
N SER A 159 -15.98 -4.16 3.37
CA SER A 159 -17.20 -3.48 2.95
C SER A 159 -17.78 -2.68 4.10
N ILE A 160 -18.17 -1.44 3.83
CA ILE A 160 -18.76 -0.52 4.78
C ILE A 160 -20.03 0.03 4.15
N SER A 161 -21.17 -0.15 4.81
CA SER A 161 -22.47 0.25 4.29
C SER A 161 -23.43 0.63 5.41
N ARG A 162 -24.27 1.62 5.17
CA ARG A 162 -25.42 1.92 6.05
C ARG A 162 -26.71 1.31 5.51
N ASP A 163 -26.77 1.17 4.20
CA ASP A 163 -27.84 0.61 3.40
C ASP A 163 -27.21 -0.08 2.17
N GLU A 164 -27.94 -1.00 1.52
CA GLU A 164 -27.42 -1.79 0.39
C GLU A 164 -27.01 -0.94 -0.83
N VAL A 165 -27.44 0.33 -0.88
CA VAL A 165 -27.23 1.23 -2.01
C VAL A 165 -25.88 1.95 -1.91
N ASN A 166 -25.36 2.18 -0.70
CA ASN A 166 -24.13 2.97 -0.47
C ASN A 166 -23.00 2.11 0.10
N GLU A 167 -22.81 0.92 -0.47
CA GLU A 167 -21.70 0.06 -0.09
C GLU A 167 -20.36 0.59 -0.63
N VAL A 168 -19.46 0.90 0.30
CA VAL A 168 -18.07 1.23 0.04
C VAL A 168 -17.23 -0.01 0.24
N VAL A 169 -16.42 -0.38 -0.75
CA VAL A 169 -15.50 -1.52 -0.65
C VAL A 169 -14.06 -1.05 -0.73
N LEU A 170 -13.26 -1.45 0.27
CA LEU A 170 -11.89 -1.05 0.51
C LEU A 170 -10.95 -2.27 0.45
N PRO A 171 -9.85 -2.23 -0.31
CA PRO A 171 -8.82 -3.26 -0.25
C PRO A 171 -8.10 -3.24 1.10
N LEU A 172 -7.74 -4.42 1.63
CA LEU A 172 -6.75 -4.53 2.69
C LEU A 172 -5.44 -5.08 2.14
N TYR A 173 -4.38 -4.29 2.27
CA TYR A 173 -3.06 -4.62 1.77
C TYR A 173 -2.13 -5.09 2.89
N GLY A 174 -1.24 -6.03 2.57
CA GLY A 174 -0.18 -6.46 3.49
C GLY A 174 -0.65 -7.32 4.67
N VAL A 175 -1.82 -7.96 4.55
CA VAL A 175 -2.38 -8.88 5.55
C VAL A 175 -2.10 -10.35 5.21
N GLN A 176 -1.06 -10.62 4.42
CA GLN A 176 -0.74 -11.99 4.00
C GLN A 176 -0.02 -12.74 5.11
N ALA A 177 -0.46 -13.97 5.40
CA ALA A 177 0.33 -14.90 6.18
C ALA A 177 1.69 -15.10 5.48
N LYS A 178 2.79 -14.94 6.22
CA LYS A 178 4.11 -15.29 5.69
C LYS A 178 4.11 -16.80 5.42
N PRO A 179 4.42 -17.28 4.21
CA PRO A 179 4.47 -18.72 3.96
C PRO A 179 5.52 -19.32 4.90
N LEU A 180 5.08 -20.27 5.73
CA LEU A 180 5.99 -21.07 6.53
C LEU A 180 6.84 -21.87 5.55
N ILE A 181 8.08 -21.45 5.34
CA ILE A 181 9.07 -22.28 4.65
C ILE A 181 9.25 -23.50 5.56
N ARG A 182 8.63 -24.64 5.19
CA ARG A 182 8.99 -25.94 5.76
C ARG A 182 10.45 -26.16 5.40
N LYS A 183 11.31 -25.99 6.39
CA LYS A 183 12.68 -26.48 6.32
C LYS A 183 12.56 -27.99 6.56
N ASP A 184 12.29 -28.72 5.49
CA ASP A 184 12.49 -30.16 5.51
C ASP A 184 14.00 -30.38 5.66
N LEU A 185 14.39 -30.75 6.89
CA LEU A 185 15.73 -31.23 7.22
C LEU A 185 15.70 -32.74 7.00
N ASP A 186 16.21 -33.17 5.85
CA ASP A 186 16.89 -34.46 5.72
C ASP A 186 18.35 -34.30 6.20
#